data_AF-A0A7C4H365-F1
#
_entry.id   AF-A0A7C4H365-F1
#
_cell.length_a   1.000
_cell.length_b   1.000
_cell.length_c   1.000
_cell.angle_alpha   90.00
_cell.angle_beta   90.00
_cell.angle_gamma   90.00
#
_symmetry.space_group_name_H-M   'P 1'
#
loop_
_entity.id
_entity.type
_entity.pdbx_description
1 polymer ?
#
loop_
_entity_poly.entity_id
_entity_poly.type
_entity_poly.pdbx_seq_one_letter_code
_entity_poly.pdbx_strand_id
1 'polypeptide(L)'
;MFFTKILTELESEVASIKWKKEILRAMLNEGKFSQSTFNVLNNIVSEVETAAINLIDKIEESKKFWENMASEETRILESLLVDLRFKNLIGELDEWKWRSMSATIELGIDSISAHNNKMVKSDKNDVDLKTNSSLKKRKNNVDSKQNRRNRVLKRREERFSERLLKPKSSDGLRCMNPWKPNCRRTDIKLSIYYNGQFLPICYECWKEISEKNIEFTG
;
A
#
# COMPACT_ATOMS: atom_id res chain seq x y z
N MET A 1 -3.68 4.88 5.61
CA MET A 1 -4.83 4.45 6.43
C MET A 1 -4.52 3.21 7.27
N PHE A 2 -3.98 2.12 6.69
CA PHE A 2 -3.69 0.90 7.47
C PHE A 2 -2.51 1.07 8.44
N PHE A 3 -1.34 1.46 7.93
CA PHE A 3 -0.13 1.62 8.75
C PHE A 3 -0.27 2.68 9.84
N THR A 4 -0.83 3.85 9.51
CA THR A 4 -1.02 4.94 10.49
C THR A 4 -1.95 4.54 11.62
N LYS A 5 -3.08 3.88 11.31
CA LYS A 5 -4.00 3.38 12.33
C LYS A 5 -3.34 2.36 13.26
N ILE A 6 -2.62 1.39 12.69
CA ILE A 6 -1.93 0.37 13.48
C ILE A 6 -0.85 0.99 14.36
N LEU A 7 -0.07 1.93 13.83
CA LEU A 7 0.95 2.64 14.61
C LEU A 7 0.31 3.36 15.81
N THR A 8 -0.75 4.14 15.58
CA THR A 8 -1.43 4.86 16.67
C THR A 8 -2.02 3.93 17.74
N GLU A 9 -2.58 2.79 17.32
CA GLU A 9 -3.12 1.79 18.24
C GLU A 9 -2.00 1.15 19.07
N LEU A 10 -0.89 0.78 18.43
CA LEU A 10 0.25 0.16 19.08
C LEU A 10 0.99 1.13 20.01
N GLU A 11 1.13 2.39 19.64
CA GLU A 11 1.67 3.46 20.49
C GLU A 11 0.82 3.67 21.74
N SER A 12 -0.51 3.64 21.60
CA SER A 12 -1.42 3.73 22.75
C SER A 12 -1.29 2.53 23.70
N GLU A 13 -1.06 1.33 23.16
CA GLU A 13 -0.80 0.13 23.96
C GLU A 13 0.54 0.21 24.69
N VAL A 14 1.60 0.72 24.04
CA VAL A 14 2.88 0.98 24.70
C VAL A 14 2.72 1.99 25.84
N ALA A 15 1.93 3.05 25.66
CA ALA A 15 1.63 4.01 26.72
C ALA A 15 0.88 3.35 27.89
N SER A 16 -0.11 2.49 27.60
CA SER A 16 -0.84 1.69 28.59
C SER A 16 0.09 0.74 29.36
N ILE A 17 1.02 0.09 28.67
CA ILE A 17 2.03 -0.80 29.28
C ILE A 17 2.95 -0.01 30.23
N LYS A 18 3.44 1.15 29.80
CA LYS A 18 4.26 2.04 30.63
C LYS A 18 3.54 2.47 31.90
N TRP A 19 2.27 2.86 31.77
CA TRP A 19 1.42 3.20 32.91
C TRP A 19 1.25 2.02 33.89
N LYS A 20 1.00 0.80 33.38
CA LYS A 20 0.91 -0.41 34.23
C LYS A 20 2.22 -0.68 34.99
N LYS A 21 3.37 -0.40 34.37
CA LYS A 21 4.69 -0.51 34.99
C LYS A 21 4.87 0.46 36.15
N GLU A 22 4.36 1.68 36.02
CA GLU A 22 4.36 2.68 37.10
C GLU A 22 3.48 2.26 38.28
N ILE A 23 2.28 1.72 38.00
CA ILE A 23 1.41 1.14 39.03
C ILE A 23 2.13 0.00 39.76
N LEU A 24 2.77 -0.91 39.03
CA LEU A 24 3.52 -2.01 39.64
C LEU A 24 4.63 -1.51 40.57
N ARG A 25 5.33 -0.43 40.19
CA ARG A 25 6.35 0.21 41.06
C ARG A 25 5.70 0.84 42.30
N ALA A 26 4.57 1.52 42.15
CA ALA A 26 3.85 2.09 43.30
C ALA A 26 3.41 1.01 44.29
N MET A 27 2.85 -0.10 43.80
CA MET A 27 2.42 -1.22 44.65
C MET A 27 3.59 -1.90 45.37
N LEU A 28 4.78 -1.98 44.75
CA LEU A 28 5.99 -2.43 45.42
C LEU A 28 6.38 -1.49 46.57
N ASN A 29 6.37 -0.18 46.33
CA ASN A 29 6.71 0.82 47.34
C ASN A 29 5.72 0.82 48.52
N GLU A 30 4.46 0.50 48.25
CA GLU A 30 3.41 0.29 49.26
C GLU A 30 3.55 -1.03 50.03
N GLY A 31 4.50 -1.89 49.66
CA GLY A 31 4.72 -3.19 50.30
C GLY A 31 3.66 -4.24 49.97
N LYS A 32 2.84 -4.04 48.94
CA LYS A 32 1.78 -4.98 48.54
C LYS A 32 2.32 -6.28 47.94
N PHE A 33 3.57 -6.26 47.46
CA PHE A 33 4.25 -7.44 46.91
C PHE A 33 5.70 -7.49 47.38
N SER A 34 6.28 -8.69 47.40
CA SER A 34 7.71 -8.88 47.59
C SER A 34 8.49 -8.42 46.36
N GLN A 35 9.77 -8.10 46.58
CA GLN A 35 10.69 -7.74 45.50
C GLN A 35 10.79 -8.84 44.43
N SER A 36 10.75 -10.12 44.83
CA SER A 36 10.82 -11.25 43.90
C SER A 36 9.61 -11.29 42.95
N THR A 37 8.40 -11.07 43.47
CA THR A 37 7.17 -11.04 42.67
C THR A 37 7.17 -9.84 41.71
N PHE A 38 7.61 -8.68 42.18
CA PHE A 38 7.77 -7.50 41.33
C PHE A 38 8.75 -7.78 40.18
N ASN A 39 9.90 -8.39 40.44
CA ASN A 39 10.91 -8.65 39.42
C ASN A 39 10.36 -9.53 38.29
N VAL A 40 9.59 -10.58 38.62
CA VAL A 40 8.95 -11.46 37.61
C VAL A 40 7.94 -10.69 36.76
N LEU A 41 7.02 -9.94 37.40
CA LEU A 41 6.01 -9.17 36.69
C LEU A 41 6.63 -8.06 35.83
N ASN A 42 7.60 -7.32 36.37
CA ASN A 42 8.27 -6.26 35.63
C ASN A 42 9.09 -6.80 34.46
N ASN A 43 9.67 -8.01 34.57
CA ASN A 43 10.36 -8.64 33.45
C ASN A 43 9.36 -8.97 32.32
N ILE A 44 8.24 -9.63 32.62
CA ILE A 44 7.19 -9.95 31.64
C ILE A 44 6.67 -8.67 30.96
N VAL A 45 6.37 -7.63 31.76
CA VAL A 45 5.89 -6.34 31.24
C VAL A 45 6.95 -5.68 30.33
N SER A 46 8.24 -5.79 30.69
CA SER A 46 9.33 -5.25 29.88
C SER A 46 9.55 -6.03 28.58
N GLU A 47 9.37 -7.35 28.58
CA GLU A 47 9.40 -8.18 27.37
C GLU A 47 8.27 -7.78 26.41
N VAL A 48 7.06 -7.56 26.91
CA VAL A 48 5.94 -7.10 26.09
C VAL A 48 6.18 -5.67 25.57
N GLU A 49 6.68 -4.77 26.41
CA GLU A 49 7.03 -3.39 26.02
C GLU A 49 8.06 -3.38 24.88
N THR A 50 9.15 -4.15 25.02
CA THR A 50 10.20 -4.24 24.00
C THR A 50 9.70 -4.88 22.71
N ALA A 51 8.88 -5.94 22.79
CA ALA A 51 8.27 -6.54 21.61
C ALA A 51 7.35 -5.56 20.86
N ALA A 52 6.57 -4.77 21.58
CA ALA A 52 5.69 -3.75 20.99
C ALA A 52 6.48 -2.63 20.31
N ILE A 53 7.55 -2.11 20.95
CA ILE A 53 8.43 -1.09 20.35
C ILE A 53 9.10 -1.62 19.09
N ASN A 54 9.67 -2.83 19.14
CA ASN A 54 10.29 -3.45 17.97
C ASN A 54 9.30 -3.60 16.79
N LEU A 55 8.03 -3.86 17.08
CA LEU A 55 7.00 -3.95 16.05
C LEU A 55 6.66 -2.57 15.47
N ILE A 56 6.60 -1.52 16.29
CA ILE A 56 6.45 -0.13 15.84
C ILE A 56 7.57 0.22 14.86
N ASP A 57 8.82 -0.02 15.24
CA ASP A 57 9.99 0.30 14.42
C ASP A 57 9.93 -0.38 13.05
N LYS A 58 9.62 -1.69 13.02
CA LYS A 58 9.47 -2.46 11.78
C LYS A 58 8.33 -1.96 10.89
N ILE A 59 7.22 -1.58 11.50
CA ILE A 59 6.07 -1.03 10.76
C ILE A 59 6.45 0.33 10.16
N GLU A 60 7.19 1.16 10.89
CA GLU A 60 7.63 2.45 10.41
C GLU A 60 8.67 2.33 9.28
N GLU A 61 9.61 1.40 9.39
CA GLU A 61 10.54 1.06 8.30
C GLU A 61 9.77 0.60 7.05
N SER A 62 8.80 -0.29 7.20
CA SER A 62 7.95 -0.72 6.08
C SER A 62 7.19 0.46 5.47
N LYS A 63 6.66 1.37 6.29
CA LYS A 63 5.95 2.56 5.82
C LYS A 63 6.88 3.44 4.97
N LYS A 64 8.08 3.74 5.49
CA LYS A 64 9.10 4.53 4.77
C LYS A 64 9.50 3.88 3.45
N PHE A 65 9.65 2.55 3.43
CA PHE A 65 9.93 1.80 2.22
C PHE A 65 8.84 2.00 1.16
N TRP A 66 7.57 1.86 1.50
CA TRP A 66 6.46 2.05 0.56
C TRP A 66 6.32 3.50 0.08
N GLU A 67 6.55 4.48 0.95
CA GLU A 67 6.57 5.90 0.58
C GLU A 67 7.68 6.20 -0.44
N ASN A 68 8.88 5.63 -0.23
CA ASN A 68 9.99 5.75 -1.17
C ASN A 68 9.68 5.07 -2.51
N MET A 69 9.13 3.86 -2.49
CA MET A 69 8.73 3.14 -3.71
C MET A 69 7.72 3.94 -4.53
N ALA A 70 6.68 4.47 -3.89
CA ALA A 70 5.67 5.26 -4.59
C ALA A 70 6.24 6.58 -5.16
N SER A 71 7.22 7.18 -4.47
CA SER A 71 7.97 8.35 -4.98
C SER A 71 8.78 8.00 -6.23
N GLU A 72 9.50 6.87 -6.21
CA GLU A 72 10.28 6.43 -7.38
C GLU A 72 9.39 6.06 -8.57
N GLU A 73 8.26 5.39 -8.34
CA GLU A 73 7.29 5.11 -9.39
C GLU A 73 6.76 6.41 -10.03
N THR A 74 6.44 7.41 -9.21
CA THR A 74 6.01 8.73 -9.69
C THR A 74 7.09 9.38 -10.53
N ARG A 75 8.35 9.36 -10.08
CA ARG A 75 9.51 9.92 -10.80
C ARG A 75 9.71 9.26 -12.17
N ILE A 76 9.56 7.94 -12.26
CA ILE A 76 9.66 7.21 -13.53
C ILE A 76 8.54 7.64 -14.49
N LEU A 77 7.30 7.72 -14.00
CA LEU A 77 6.16 8.14 -14.80
C LEU A 77 6.28 9.59 -15.30
N GLU A 78 6.77 10.51 -14.46
CA GLU A 78 7.06 11.89 -14.83
C GLU A 78 8.15 11.97 -15.91
N SER A 79 9.23 11.18 -15.79
CA SER A 79 10.26 11.09 -16.82
C SER A 79 9.68 10.62 -18.16
N LEU A 80 8.80 9.61 -18.13
CA LEU A 80 8.14 9.11 -19.34
C LEU A 80 7.25 10.18 -19.98
N LEU A 81 6.56 11.02 -19.18
CA LEU A 81 5.78 12.14 -19.71
C LEU A 81 6.66 13.17 -20.43
N VAL A 82 7.84 13.48 -19.87
CA VAL A 82 8.80 14.39 -20.51
C VAL A 82 9.28 13.82 -21.84
N ASP A 83 9.66 12.55 -21.88
CA ASP A 83 10.11 11.88 -23.11
C ASP A 83 9.00 11.82 -24.17
N LEU A 84 7.77 11.51 -23.78
CA LEU A 84 6.63 11.48 -24.69
C LEU A 84 6.33 12.86 -25.28
N ARG A 85 6.44 13.91 -24.46
CA ARG A 85 6.29 15.28 -24.93
C ARG A 85 7.39 15.65 -25.91
N PHE A 86 8.63 15.28 -25.63
CA PHE A 86 9.76 15.51 -26.55
C PHE A 86 9.52 14.82 -27.90
N LYS A 87 9.13 13.54 -27.89
CA LYS A 87 8.83 12.77 -29.11
C LYS A 87 7.69 13.37 -29.94
N ASN A 88 6.66 13.92 -29.29
CA ASN A 88 5.60 14.63 -30.00
C ASN A 88 6.13 15.90 -30.68
N LEU A 89 6.96 16.69 -29.98
CA LEU A 89 7.52 17.94 -30.51
C LEU A 89 8.42 17.74 -31.74
N ILE A 90 9.17 16.64 -31.78
CA ILE A 90 10.03 16.30 -32.93
C ILE A 90 9.28 15.56 -34.04
N GLY A 91 7.98 15.32 -33.88
CA GLY A 91 7.13 14.65 -34.88
C GLY A 91 7.31 13.12 -34.95
N GLU A 92 8.04 12.51 -34.01
CA GLU A 92 8.17 11.05 -33.91
C GLU A 92 6.90 10.38 -33.37
N LEU A 93 6.04 11.15 -32.69
CA LEU A 93 4.81 10.67 -32.10
C LEU A 93 3.63 11.54 -32.54
N ASP A 94 2.57 10.89 -33.01
CA ASP A 94 1.34 11.58 -33.38
C ASP A 94 0.61 12.17 -32.16
N GLU A 95 -0.03 13.32 -32.35
CA GLU A 95 -0.71 14.11 -31.31
C GLU A 95 -1.78 13.28 -30.57
N TRP A 96 -2.56 12.46 -31.27
CA TRP A 96 -3.56 11.60 -30.63
C TRP A 96 -2.89 10.55 -29.74
N LYS A 97 -1.79 9.96 -30.23
CA LYS A 97 -1.07 8.89 -29.54
C LYS A 97 -0.38 9.44 -28.29
N TRP A 98 0.24 10.62 -28.40
CA TRP A 98 0.76 11.36 -27.27
C TRP A 98 -0.32 11.62 -26.21
N ARG A 99 -1.45 12.23 -26.59
CA ARG A 99 -2.55 12.54 -25.66
C ARG A 99 -3.13 11.31 -24.96
N SER A 100 -3.28 10.20 -25.69
CA SER A 100 -3.81 8.96 -25.10
C SER A 100 -2.82 8.36 -24.10
N MET A 101 -1.51 8.38 -24.40
CA MET A 101 -0.48 7.84 -23.53
C MET A 101 -0.25 8.73 -22.31
N SER A 102 -0.17 10.05 -22.49
CA SER A 102 0.01 11.01 -21.41
C SER A 102 -1.16 10.96 -20.44
N ALA A 103 -2.40 10.93 -20.93
CA ALA A 103 -3.58 10.82 -20.08
C ALA A 103 -3.59 9.52 -19.25
N THR A 104 -3.08 8.41 -19.79
CA THR A 104 -2.98 7.15 -19.05
C THR A 104 -1.93 7.23 -17.94
N ILE A 105 -0.79 7.86 -18.22
CA ILE A 105 0.29 8.03 -17.25
C ILE A 105 -0.11 9.03 -16.15
N GLU A 106 -0.75 10.14 -16.51
CA GLU A 106 -1.30 11.12 -15.58
C GLU A 106 -2.31 10.47 -14.62
N LEU A 107 -3.22 9.63 -15.14
CA LEU A 107 -4.13 8.84 -14.31
C LEU A 107 -3.38 7.89 -13.36
N GLY A 108 -2.26 7.33 -13.80
CA GLY A 108 -1.37 6.51 -12.97
C GLY A 108 -0.75 7.31 -11.82
N ILE A 109 -0.17 8.47 -12.12
CA ILE A 109 0.41 9.40 -11.14
C ILE A 109 -0.64 9.86 -10.14
N ASP A 110 -1.83 10.23 -10.61
CA ASP A 110 -2.95 10.63 -9.76
C ASP A 110 -3.41 9.49 -8.84
N SER A 111 -3.41 8.25 -9.34
CA SER A 111 -3.76 7.07 -8.55
C SER A 111 -2.74 6.80 -7.44
N ILE A 112 -1.44 6.85 -7.76
CA ILE A 112 -0.34 6.70 -6.79
C ILE A 112 -0.41 7.82 -5.74
N SER A 113 -0.56 9.06 -6.20
CA SER A 113 -0.68 10.25 -5.35
C SER A 113 -1.92 10.20 -4.45
N ALA A 114 -3.04 9.70 -4.95
CA ALA A 114 -4.26 9.52 -4.15
C ALA A 114 -4.11 8.40 -3.12
N HIS A 115 -3.39 7.33 -3.44
CA HIS A 115 -3.06 6.27 -2.51
C HIS A 115 -2.23 6.81 -1.34
N ASN A 116 -1.20 7.60 -1.63
CA ASN A 116 -0.34 8.24 -0.62
C ASN A 116 -1.07 9.33 0.18
N ASN A 117 -1.88 10.18 -0.46
CA ASN A 117 -2.62 11.23 0.25
C ASN A 117 -3.72 10.70 1.18
N LYS A 118 -4.32 9.53 0.87
CA LYS A 118 -5.19 8.80 1.82
C LYS A 118 -4.41 8.24 3.03
N MET A 119 -3.08 8.25 2.99
CA MET A 119 -2.25 7.91 4.14
C MET A 119 -1.93 9.12 5.02
N VAL A 120 -1.87 10.34 4.46
CA VAL A 120 -1.43 11.58 5.16
C VAL A 120 -2.60 12.43 5.70
N LYS A 121 -3.78 12.41 5.07
CA LYS A 121 -4.88 13.36 5.38
C LYS A 121 -5.64 13.11 6.70
N SER A 122 -5.22 12.17 7.56
CA SER A 122 -5.86 11.95 8.86
C SER A 122 -5.12 12.59 10.05
N ASP A 123 -3.93 13.17 9.82
CA ASP A 123 -3.07 13.69 10.91
C ASP A 123 -3.41 15.13 11.36
N LYS A 124 -4.52 15.73 10.89
CA LYS A 124 -4.84 17.15 11.17
C LYS A 124 -6.20 17.45 11.78
N ASN A 125 -7.03 16.45 12.05
CA ASN A 125 -8.36 16.68 12.64
C ASN A 125 -8.52 15.90 13.94
N ASP A 126 -7.80 16.28 14.99
CA ASP A 126 -8.26 16.05 16.38
C ASP A 126 -7.48 16.93 17.38
N VAL A 127 -7.64 18.25 17.25
CA VAL A 127 -7.46 19.21 18.35
C VAL A 127 -8.49 20.33 18.16
N ASP A 128 -9.70 20.18 18.72
CA ASP A 128 -10.18 21.10 19.77
C ASP A 128 -11.55 20.70 20.37
N LEU A 129 -11.74 21.11 21.62
CA LEU A 129 -12.72 20.67 22.61
C LEU A 129 -14.21 21.01 22.36
N LYS A 130 -15.07 20.17 22.98
CA LYS A 130 -16.38 20.41 23.65
C LYS A 130 -16.88 21.87 23.61
N THR A 131 -18.15 22.22 23.36
CA THR A 131 -19.35 21.96 24.20
C THR A 131 -20.61 22.63 23.57
N ASN A 132 -21.79 22.02 23.78
CA ASN A 132 -23.17 22.56 23.79
C ASN A 132 -23.93 22.89 22.48
N SER A 133 -24.83 21.94 22.16
CA SER A 133 -26.28 22.10 21.98
C SER A 133 -26.83 23.38 21.34
N SER A 134 -27.43 23.26 20.15
CA SER A 134 -28.88 23.37 19.96
C SER A 134 -29.28 23.38 18.47
N LEU A 135 -30.50 22.88 18.23
CA LEU A 135 -31.34 23.06 17.03
C LEU A 135 -31.09 22.17 15.81
N LYS A 136 -31.73 21.00 15.90
CA LYS A 136 -32.42 20.31 14.79
C LYS A 136 -33.15 21.32 13.89
N LYS A 137 -32.85 21.29 12.59
CA LYS A 137 -33.80 21.11 11.46
C LYS A 137 -33.15 21.53 10.14
N ARG A 138 -32.85 20.55 9.29
CA ARG A 138 -33.00 20.56 7.81
C ARG A 138 -32.15 19.43 7.20
N LYS A 139 -32.69 18.23 7.23
CA LYS A 139 -32.35 17.17 6.27
C LYS A 139 -33.57 16.95 5.41
N ASN A 140 -33.33 16.83 4.10
CA ASN A 140 -34.11 16.13 3.07
C ASN A 140 -34.10 16.94 1.77
N ASN A 141 -33.02 16.81 0.96
CA ASN A 141 -33.12 16.87 -0.52
C ASN A 141 -31.84 16.61 -1.34
N VAL A 142 -30.80 15.94 -0.81
CA VAL A 142 -29.52 15.74 -1.58
C VAL A 142 -29.20 14.25 -1.88
N ASP A 143 -29.87 13.29 -1.25
CA ASP A 143 -29.47 11.87 -1.34
C ASP A 143 -29.95 11.10 -2.60
N SER A 144 -30.77 11.70 -3.46
CA SER A 144 -31.33 10.99 -4.63
C SER A 144 -30.50 11.13 -5.91
N LYS A 145 -29.59 12.11 -6.02
CA LYS A 145 -28.73 12.29 -7.22
C LYS A 145 -27.37 11.60 -7.12
N GLN A 146 -26.81 11.44 -5.92
CA GLN A 146 -25.50 10.80 -5.72
C GLN A 146 -25.53 9.30 -6.03
N ASN A 147 -26.60 8.61 -5.63
CA ASN A 147 -26.75 7.16 -5.79
C ASN A 147 -26.91 6.70 -7.25
N ARG A 148 -27.40 7.56 -8.15
CA ARG A 148 -27.51 7.26 -9.59
C ARG A 148 -26.15 7.32 -10.30
N ARG A 149 -25.24 8.22 -9.91
CA ARG A 149 -23.88 8.30 -10.49
C ARG A 149 -23.00 7.12 -10.08
N ASN A 150 -23.09 6.65 -8.84
CA ASN A 150 -22.27 5.53 -8.36
C ASN A 150 -22.63 4.18 -9.02
N ARG A 151 -23.90 3.95 -9.37
CA ARG A 151 -24.31 2.73 -10.10
C ARG A 151 -23.84 2.70 -11.56
N VAL A 152 -23.65 3.87 -12.20
CA VAL A 152 -23.17 3.95 -13.59
C VAL A 152 -21.65 3.77 -13.66
N LEU A 153 -20.89 4.28 -12.69
CA LEU A 153 -19.44 4.10 -12.59
C LEU A 153 -19.07 2.64 -12.31
N LYS A 154 -19.76 1.98 -11.37
CA LYS A 154 -19.52 0.57 -11.03
C LYS A 154 -19.75 -0.38 -12.23
N ARG A 155 -20.81 -0.13 -13.03
CA ARG A 155 -21.09 -0.88 -14.27
C ARG A 155 -20.10 -0.61 -15.40
N ARG A 156 -19.29 0.45 -15.32
CA ARG A 156 -18.27 0.83 -16.31
C ARG A 156 -16.89 0.29 -15.92
N GLU A 157 -16.57 0.24 -14.63
CA GLU A 157 -15.42 -0.50 -14.07
C GLU A 157 -15.55 -2.01 -14.33
N GLU A 158 -16.70 -2.61 -14.02
CA GLU A 158 -16.92 -4.05 -14.28
C GLU A 158 -16.75 -4.40 -15.76
N ARG A 159 -17.24 -3.53 -16.68
CA ARG A 159 -17.06 -3.71 -18.14
C ARG A 159 -15.65 -3.37 -18.65
N PHE A 160 -14.83 -2.65 -17.88
CA PHE A 160 -13.45 -2.33 -18.22
C PHE A 160 -12.52 -3.46 -17.77
N SER A 161 -12.72 -3.97 -16.55
CA SER A 161 -12.05 -5.16 -16.03
C SER A 161 -12.29 -6.39 -16.91
N GLU A 162 -13.51 -6.55 -17.42
CA GLU A 162 -13.86 -7.65 -18.33
C GLU A 162 -13.27 -7.50 -19.75
N ARG A 163 -12.87 -6.28 -20.15
CA ARG A 163 -12.17 -6.00 -21.42
C ARG A 163 -10.65 -6.08 -21.30
N LEU A 164 -10.07 -5.83 -20.12
CA LEU A 164 -8.65 -6.00 -19.86
C LEU A 164 -8.26 -7.46 -19.57
N LEU A 165 -9.20 -8.28 -19.12
CA LEU A 165 -8.99 -9.71 -18.83
C LEU A 165 -9.41 -10.66 -19.95
N LYS A 166 -10.04 -10.16 -21.04
CA LYS A 166 -10.14 -10.93 -22.27
C LYS A 166 -8.88 -10.67 -23.10
N PRO A 167 -7.93 -11.62 -23.19
CA PRO A 167 -6.88 -11.50 -24.17
C PRO A 167 -7.55 -11.40 -25.54
N LYS A 168 -7.35 -10.27 -26.22
CA LYS A 168 -7.35 -10.28 -27.68
C LYS A 168 -6.41 -11.43 -28.05
N SER A 169 -6.92 -12.40 -28.79
CA SER A 169 -6.20 -13.49 -29.47
C SER A 169 -4.68 -13.39 -29.29
N SER A 170 -4.16 -14.31 -28.49
CA SER A 170 -2.77 -14.49 -28.09
C SER A 170 -1.84 -14.78 -29.27
N ASP A 171 -1.65 -13.79 -30.15
CA ASP A 171 -0.54 -13.77 -31.08
C ASP A 171 0.63 -13.05 -30.41
N GLY A 172 1.49 -13.82 -29.73
CA GLY A 172 2.91 -13.48 -29.66
C GLY A 172 3.58 -13.42 -28.29
N LEU A 173 2.85 -13.34 -27.16
CA LEU A 173 3.49 -13.30 -25.83
C LEU A 173 3.94 -14.72 -25.42
N ARG A 174 5.24 -14.99 -25.59
CA ARG A 174 5.87 -16.26 -25.21
C ARG A 174 6.61 -16.12 -23.88
N CYS A 175 6.68 -17.22 -23.14
CA CYS A 175 7.45 -17.33 -21.91
C CYS A 175 8.92 -16.96 -22.17
N MET A 176 9.48 -16.14 -21.30
CA MET A 176 10.89 -15.72 -21.30
C MET A 176 11.50 -16.03 -19.94
N ASN A 177 11.29 -17.25 -19.44
CA ASN A 177 11.85 -17.69 -18.16
C ASN A 177 13.40 -17.68 -18.23
N PRO A 178 14.11 -16.87 -17.41
CA PRO A 178 15.57 -16.83 -17.38
C PRO A 178 16.22 -18.17 -17.04
N TRP A 179 15.54 -18.99 -16.24
CA TRP A 179 16.02 -20.30 -15.80
C TRP A 179 15.64 -21.44 -16.78
N LYS A 180 14.83 -21.14 -17.80
CA LYS A 180 14.39 -22.10 -18.83
C LYS A 180 14.23 -21.39 -20.19
N PRO A 181 15.33 -20.94 -20.82
CA PRO A 181 15.30 -20.05 -22.00
C PRO A 181 14.68 -20.70 -23.24
N ASN A 182 14.57 -22.03 -23.27
CA ASN A 182 13.94 -22.77 -24.37
C ASN A 182 12.41 -22.87 -24.25
N CYS A 183 11.79 -22.34 -23.19
CA CYS A 183 10.35 -22.36 -23.06
C CYS A 183 9.70 -21.42 -24.09
N ARG A 184 8.74 -21.92 -24.88
CA ARG A 184 8.04 -21.13 -25.92
C ARG A 184 6.53 -21.07 -25.72
N ARG A 185 6.07 -21.47 -24.53
CA ARG A 185 4.65 -21.53 -24.21
C ARG A 185 4.08 -20.13 -24.05
N THR A 186 2.79 -19.99 -24.33
CA THR A 186 2.07 -18.71 -24.38
C THR A 186 1.05 -18.57 -23.25
N ASP A 187 0.96 -19.57 -22.37
CA ASP A 187 0.12 -19.60 -21.16
C ASP A 187 0.76 -18.80 -20.01
N ILE A 188 0.97 -17.51 -20.24
CA ILE A 188 1.61 -16.60 -19.28
C ILE A 188 0.77 -16.50 -18.01
N LYS A 189 1.39 -16.80 -16.86
CA LYS A 189 0.74 -16.76 -15.53
C LYS A 189 1.12 -15.51 -14.74
N LEU A 190 2.38 -15.11 -14.82
CA LEU A 190 2.90 -13.89 -14.18
C LEU A 190 4.05 -13.32 -14.99
N SER A 191 4.54 -12.16 -14.58
CA SER A 191 5.76 -11.55 -15.10
C SER A 191 6.68 -11.17 -13.95
N ILE A 192 7.99 -11.30 -14.16
CA ILE A 192 9.03 -10.96 -13.17
C ILE A 192 9.94 -9.86 -13.68
N TYR A 193 10.67 -9.22 -12.78
CA TYR A 193 11.76 -8.32 -13.13
C TYR A 193 13.10 -9.04 -12.95
N TYR A 194 13.89 -9.15 -14.01
CA TYR A 194 15.19 -9.84 -14.00
C TYR A 194 16.17 -9.09 -14.90
N ASN A 195 17.37 -8.79 -14.40
CA ASN A 195 18.41 -8.02 -15.11
C ASN A 195 17.88 -6.71 -15.76
N GLY A 196 17.05 -5.96 -15.05
CA GLY A 196 16.50 -4.70 -15.58
C GLY A 196 15.39 -4.87 -16.62
N GLN A 197 14.92 -6.10 -16.87
CA GLN A 197 13.90 -6.41 -17.87
C GLN A 197 12.67 -7.06 -17.25
N PHE A 198 11.49 -6.69 -17.76
CA PHE A 198 10.22 -7.31 -17.37
C PHE A 198 9.93 -8.51 -18.27
N LEU A 199 9.95 -9.72 -17.70
CA LEU A 199 9.89 -10.98 -18.44
C LEU A 199 8.63 -11.78 -18.11
N PRO A 200 7.84 -12.21 -19.11
CA PRO A 200 6.66 -13.05 -18.91
C PRO A 200 7.04 -14.51 -18.60
N ILE A 201 6.39 -15.12 -17.61
CA ILE A 201 6.59 -16.53 -17.21
C ILE A 201 5.28 -17.32 -17.34
N CYS A 202 5.36 -18.47 -18.01
CA CYS A 202 4.21 -19.36 -18.15
C CYS A 202 3.86 -20.10 -16.85
N TYR A 203 2.64 -20.63 -16.78
CA TYR A 203 2.13 -21.35 -15.62
C TYR A 203 3.06 -22.49 -15.17
N GLU A 204 3.54 -23.32 -16.09
CA GLU A 204 4.44 -24.42 -15.72
C GLU A 204 5.79 -23.96 -15.19
N CYS A 205 6.41 -22.97 -15.84
CA CYS A 205 7.67 -22.42 -15.35
C CYS A 205 7.49 -21.82 -13.96
N TRP A 206 6.39 -21.11 -13.73
CA TRP A 206 6.07 -20.57 -12.42
C TRP A 206 5.88 -21.67 -11.38
N LYS A 207 5.15 -22.73 -11.72
CA LYS A 207 4.94 -23.87 -10.83
C LYS A 207 6.27 -24.50 -10.40
N GLU A 208 7.15 -24.78 -11.36
CA GLU A 208 8.50 -25.31 -11.10
C GLU A 208 9.35 -24.40 -10.21
N ILE A 209 9.23 -23.07 -10.37
CA ILE A 209 9.95 -22.09 -9.54
C ILE A 209 9.36 -22.05 -8.14
N SER A 210 8.04 -22.03 -8.01
CA SER A 210 7.34 -21.92 -6.71
C SER A 210 7.55 -23.14 -5.80
N GLU A 211 7.89 -24.28 -6.38
CA GLU A 211 8.19 -25.52 -5.67
C GLU A 211 9.67 -25.63 -5.26
N LYS A 212 10.54 -24.76 -5.77
CA LYS A 212 11.96 -24.70 -5.42
C LYS A 212 12.19 -23.57 -4.43
N ASN A 213 12.77 -23.89 -3.26
CA ASN A 213 13.22 -22.89 -2.28
C ASN A 213 14.45 -22.14 -2.84
N ILE A 214 14.22 -21.18 -3.74
CA ILE A 214 15.24 -20.26 -4.21
C ILE A 214 15.22 -19.06 -3.26
N GLU A 215 16.10 -19.09 -2.26
CA GLU A 215 16.33 -17.94 -1.39
C GLU A 215 17.08 -16.86 -2.18
N PHE A 216 16.49 -15.68 -2.31
CA PHE A 216 17.17 -14.52 -2.89
C PHE A 216 18.19 -14.00 -1.88
N THR A 217 19.45 -14.42 -2.00
CA THR A 217 20.56 -13.78 -1.31
C THR A 217 20.87 -12.47 -2.02
N GLY A 218 20.36 -11.37 -1.45
CA GLY A 218 20.76 -10.00 -1.76
C GLY A 218 21.87 -9.55 -0.84
#